data_AF-A0A356M2A2-F1
#
_entry.id   AF-A0A356M2A2-F1
#
_cell.length_a   1.000
_cell.length_b   1.000
_cell.length_c   1.000
_cell.angle_alpha   90.00
_cell.angle_beta   90.00
_cell.angle_gamma   90.00
#
_symmetry.space_group_name_H-M   'P 1'
#
loop_
_entity.id
_entity.type
_entity.pdbx_description
1 polymer ?
#
loop_
_entity_poly.entity_id
_entity_poly.type
_entity_poly.pdbx_seq_one_letter_code
_entity_poly.pdbx_strand_id
1 'polypeptide(L)'
;MKILIVGGVAGGASAAARLRRLDEQAEIILFEKGEFISYANCGLPYYVGDVIKDREKLLVQTPEAMRSRFNLDVRVWSEVTRIDRTAKQVTVHDYKRGLEYQESYDKLILSPGAEPRRLPLEGMDLPGIFTLLTVPDT
;
A
#
# COMPACT_ATOMS: atom_id res chain seq x y z
N MET A 1 -1.10 -8.94 20.27
CA MET A 1 -2.00 -9.32 19.16
C MET A 1 -1.31 -8.98 17.85
N LYS A 2 -1.36 -9.87 16.85
CA LYS A 2 -0.76 -9.66 15.53
C LYS A 2 -1.81 -9.23 14.50
N ILE A 3 -1.61 -8.05 13.92
CA ILE A 3 -2.53 -7.44 12.98
C ILE A 3 -1.82 -7.24 11.65
N LEU A 4 -2.36 -7.84 10.59
CA LEU A 4 -1.89 -7.62 9.23
C LEU A 4 -2.83 -6.66 8.51
N ILE A 5 -2.26 -5.76 7.72
CA ILE A 5 -2.99 -4.77 6.94
C ILE A 5 -2.53 -4.88 5.48
N VAL A 6 -3.46 -5.07 4.55
CA VAL A 6 -3.19 -5.19 3.12
C VAL A 6 -3.56 -3.89 2.42
N GLY A 7 -2.55 -3.19 1.87
CA GLY A 7 -2.66 -1.88 1.24
C GLY A 7 -2.20 -0.76 2.17
N GLY A 8 -1.19 0.01 1.76
CA GLY A 8 -0.44 0.97 2.56
C GLY A 8 -0.78 2.44 2.31
N VAL A 9 -1.81 2.74 1.53
CA VAL A 9 -2.23 4.11 1.22
C VAL A 9 -3.21 4.64 2.29
N ALA A 10 -4.31 5.29 1.92
CA ALA A 10 -5.14 6.06 2.85
C ALA A 10 -5.72 5.21 4.00
N GLY A 11 -6.48 4.16 3.67
CA GLY A 11 -7.18 3.35 4.66
C GLY A 11 -6.22 2.57 5.58
N GLY A 12 -5.29 1.83 4.99
CA GLY A 12 -4.36 0.99 5.75
C GLY A 12 -3.37 1.78 6.60
N ALA A 13 -2.77 2.86 6.10
CA ALA A 13 -1.87 3.68 6.91
C ALA A 13 -2.61 4.37 8.07
N SER A 14 -3.84 4.84 7.85
CA SER A 14 -4.69 5.43 8.89
C SER A 14 -5.03 4.41 9.97
N ALA A 15 -5.42 3.19 9.57
CA ALA A 15 -5.70 2.09 10.50
C ALA A 15 -4.45 1.72 11.31
N ALA A 16 -3.29 1.55 10.67
CA ALA A 16 -2.04 1.20 11.33
C ALA A 16 -1.66 2.23 12.40
N ALA A 17 -1.70 3.52 12.05
CA ALA A 17 -1.37 4.60 12.98
C ALA A 17 -2.38 4.70 14.14
N ARG A 18 -3.67 4.41 13.91
CA ARG A 18 -4.66 4.40 14.98
C ARG A 18 -4.50 3.20 15.90
N LEU A 19 -4.26 2.01 15.35
CA LEU A 19 -4.03 0.78 16.10
C LEU A 19 -2.86 0.92 17.06
N ARG A 20 -1.72 1.49 16.63
CA ARG A 20 -0.59 1.73 17.52
C ARG A 20 -0.96 2.61 18.73
N ARG A 21 -1.79 3.63 18.54
CA ARG A 21 -2.23 4.50 19.65
C ARG A 21 -3.21 3.82 20.61
N LEU A 22 -3.87 2.76 20.17
CA LEU A 22 -4.80 1.99 20.99
C LEU A 22 -4.09 0.85 21.72
N ASP A 23 -3.03 0.31 21.14
CA ASP A 23 -2.26 -0.80 21.69
C ASP A 23 -0.78 -0.69 21.30
N GLU A 24 0.08 -0.36 22.28
CA GLU A 24 1.53 -0.27 22.10
C GLU A 24 2.21 -1.64 21.99
N GLN A 25 1.54 -2.72 22.40
CA GLN A 25 2.06 -4.08 22.36
C GLN A 25 1.59 -4.86 21.12
N ALA A 26 0.66 -4.31 20.34
CA ALA A 26 0.25 -4.93 19.08
C ALA A 26 1.44 -5.04 18.11
N GLU A 27 1.58 -6.20 17.49
CA GLU A 27 2.45 -6.39 16.32
C GLU A 27 1.63 -5.99 15.10
N ILE A 28 2.05 -4.93 14.40
CA ILE A 28 1.30 -4.38 13.26
C ILE A 28 2.21 -4.43 12.04
N ILE A 29 1.80 -5.22 11.04
CA ILE A 29 2.51 -5.35 9.77
C ILE A 29 1.62 -4.81 8.66
N LEU A 30 2.15 -3.86 7.89
CA LEU A 30 1.50 -3.22 6.75
C LEU A 30 2.19 -3.67 5.47
N PHE A 31 1.44 -4.30 4.57
CA PHE A 31 1.91 -4.71 3.25
C PHE A 31 1.48 -3.71 2.19
N GLU A 32 2.42 -3.30 1.35
CA GLU A 32 2.16 -2.48 0.16
C GLU A 32 2.84 -3.14 -1.04
N LYS A 33 2.08 -3.34 -2.12
CA LYS A 33 2.58 -3.93 -3.37
C LYS A 33 3.54 -3.00 -4.06
N GLY A 34 3.26 -1.69 -4.04
CA GLY A 34 4.11 -0.67 -4.63
C GLY A 34 5.28 -0.26 -3.74
N GLU A 35 6.01 0.75 -4.21
CA GLU A 35 7.12 1.36 -3.49
C GLU A 35 6.66 2.37 -2.43
N PHE A 36 5.58 3.08 -2.70
CA PHE A 36 5.15 4.23 -1.91
C PHE A 36 3.95 3.88 -1.03
N ILE A 37 4.03 4.30 0.24
CA ILE A 37 2.92 4.27 1.19
C ILE A 37 2.39 5.68 1.43
N SER A 38 1.16 5.79 1.96
CA SER A 38 0.60 7.04 2.49
C SER A 38 0.87 8.28 1.60
N TYR A 39 0.72 8.17 0.28
CA TYR A 39 0.90 9.30 -0.63
C TYR A 39 -0.43 9.97 -0.97
N ALA A 40 -0.37 11.21 -1.44
CA ALA A 40 -1.52 12.02 -1.78
C ALA A 40 -2.03 11.69 -3.19
N ASN A 41 -2.85 10.63 -3.33
CA ASN A 41 -3.51 10.28 -4.60
C ASN A 41 -4.27 11.48 -5.20
N CYS A 42 -4.94 12.25 -4.36
CA CYS A 42 -5.67 13.46 -4.78
C CYS A 42 -4.75 14.58 -5.30
N GLY A 43 -3.45 14.51 -4.98
CA GLY A 43 -2.42 15.45 -5.43
C GLY A 43 -1.88 15.15 -6.83
N LEU A 44 -2.04 13.92 -7.33
CA LEU A 44 -1.43 13.49 -8.60
C LEU A 44 -1.85 14.36 -9.80
N PRO A 45 -3.13 14.74 -9.98
CA PRO A 45 -3.52 15.61 -11.10
C PRO A 45 -2.87 17.00 -11.04
N TYR A 46 -2.62 17.52 -9.84
CA TYR A 46 -1.97 18.81 -9.64
C TYR A 46 -0.46 18.75 -9.91
N TYR A 47 0.15 17.58 -9.72
CA TYR A 47 1.54 17.36 -10.11
C TYR A 47 1.68 17.23 -11.63
N VAL A 48 0.84 16.41 -12.28
CA VAL A 48 0.80 16.28 -13.75
C VAL A 48 0.49 17.63 -14.43
N GLY A 49 -0.35 18.46 -13.81
CA GLY A 49 -0.67 19.82 -14.28
C GLY A 49 0.32 20.91 -13.87
N ASP A 50 1.52 20.59 -13.37
CA ASP A 50 2.59 21.53 -12.96
C ASP A 50 2.23 22.53 -11.84
N VAL A 51 1.10 22.34 -11.15
CA VAL A 51 0.72 23.14 -9.97
C VAL A 51 1.55 22.74 -8.76
N ILE A 52 1.76 21.44 -8.57
CA ILE A 52 2.74 20.89 -7.63
C ILE A 52 3.99 20.55 -8.43
N LYS A 53 5.09 21.26 -8.20
CA LYS A 53 6.34 21.07 -8.97
C LYS A 53 7.28 20.02 -8.40
N ASP A 54 7.07 19.65 -7.15
CA ASP A 54 7.97 18.78 -6.41
C ASP A 54 7.21 17.51 -6.01
N ARG A 55 7.64 16.39 -6.57
CA ARG A 55 7.03 15.07 -6.34
C ARG A 55 7.10 14.66 -4.88
N GLU A 56 8.13 15.07 -4.14
CA GLU A 56 8.28 14.74 -2.72
C GLU A 56 7.13 15.32 -1.88
N LYS A 57 6.47 16.39 -2.34
CA LYS A 57 5.29 16.95 -1.65
C LYS A 57 4.07 16.04 -1.70
N LEU A 58 4.07 15.02 -2.55
CA LEU A 58 3.02 14.02 -2.61
C LEU A 58 3.22 12.91 -1.56
N LEU A 59 4.45 12.72 -1.06
CA LEU A 59 4.79 11.67 -0.11
C LEU A 59 4.56 12.16 1.32
N VAL A 60 3.52 11.65 1.99
CA VAL A 60 3.17 12.12 3.34
C VAL A 60 3.96 11.38 4.42
N GLN A 61 4.32 10.11 4.20
CA GLN A 61 5.11 9.29 5.12
C GLN A 61 6.02 8.34 4.35
N THR A 62 7.12 7.93 4.97
CA THR A 62 7.99 6.83 4.51
C THR A 62 7.87 5.61 5.42
N PRO A 63 8.25 4.40 4.95
CA PRO A 63 8.35 3.23 5.81
C PRO A 63 9.18 3.48 7.08
N GLU A 64 10.29 4.21 6.97
CA GLU A 64 11.18 4.55 8.09
C GLU A 64 10.54 5.53 9.07
N ALA A 65 9.80 6.53 8.57
CA ALA A 65 9.06 7.47 9.39
C ALA A 65 7.93 6.75 10.15
N MET A 66 7.23 5.84 9.50
CA MET A 66 6.17 5.03 10.13
C MET A 66 6.73 4.08 11.18
N ARG A 67 7.89 3.46 10.91
CA ARG A 67 8.58 2.61 11.88
C ARG A 67 9.07 3.38 13.09
N SER A 68 9.74 4.51 12.89
CA SER A 68 10.29 5.31 14.00
C SER A 68 9.21 5.94 14.87
N ARG A 69 8.12 6.44 14.26
CA ARG A 69 7.05 7.15 14.97
C ARG A 69 6.00 6.23 15.59
N PHE A 70 5.71 5.10 14.95
CA PHE A 70 4.59 4.23 15.33
C PHE A 70 4.98 2.77 15.54
N ASN A 71 6.28 2.42 15.55
CA ASN A 71 6.75 1.05 15.69
C ASN A 71 5.98 0.07 14.77
N LEU A 72 5.81 0.45 13.51
CA LEU A 72 5.13 -0.34 12.48
C LEU A 72 6.17 -1.09 11.64
N ASP A 73 5.90 -2.35 11.33
CA ASP A 73 6.63 -3.08 10.29
C ASP A 73 5.95 -2.81 8.95
N VAL A 74 6.60 -2.02 8.11
CA VAL A 74 6.07 -1.66 6.78
C VAL A 74 6.89 -2.37 5.71
N ARG A 75 6.21 -3.20 4.92
CA ARG A 75 6.80 -4.02 3.88
C ARG A 75 6.26 -3.56 2.53
N VAL A 76 7.02 -2.70 1.86
CA VAL A 76 6.80 -2.30 0.46
C VAL A 76 7.27 -3.40 -0.49
N TRP A 77 6.90 -3.32 -1.77
CA TRP A 77 7.17 -4.38 -2.76
C TRP A 77 6.66 -5.76 -2.32
N SER A 78 5.64 -5.80 -1.47
CA SER A 78 5.11 -7.02 -0.85
C SER A 78 3.63 -7.14 -1.16
N GLU A 79 3.27 -8.09 -2.01
CA GLU A 79 1.88 -8.36 -2.40
C GLU A 79 1.32 -9.55 -1.65
N VAL A 80 0.17 -9.36 -0.99
CA VAL A 80 -0.59 -10.47 -0.45
C VAL A 80 -1.37 -11.13 -1.58
N THR A 81 -0.97 -12.35 -1.96
CA THR A 81 -1.53 -13.09 -3.11
C THR A 81 -2.62 -14.07 -2.72
N ARG A 82 -2.67 -14.49 -1.44
CA ARG A 82 -3.67 -15.45 -0.93
C ARG A 82 -3.97 -15.22 0.54
N ILE A 83 -5.21 -15.51 0.94
CA ILE A 83 -5.64 -15.53 2.35
C ILE A 83 -6.17 -16.93 2.67
N ASP A 84 -5.54 -17.62 3.61
CA ASP A 84 -6.07 -18.81 4.25
C ASP A 84 -6.79 -18.41 5.56
N ARG A 85 -8.13 -18.45 5.52
CA ARG A 85 -8.97 -18.05 6.66
C ARG A 85 -9.03 -19.12 7.75
N THR A 86 -8.84 -20.39 7.39
CA THR A 86 -8.89 -21.51 8.33
C THR A 86 -7.60 -21.54 9.14
N ALA A 87 -6.45 -21.42 8.47
CA ALA A 87 -5.14 -21.35 9.11
C ALA A 87 -4.82 -19.96 9.71
N LYS A 88 -5.62 -18.94 9.37
CA LYS A 88 -5.38 -17.51 9.69
C LYS A 88 -4.00 -17.03 9.26
N GLN A 89 -3.70 -17.25 7.98
CA GLN A 89 -2.43 -16.86 7.35
C GLN A 89 -2.66 -16.19 6.00
N VAL A 90 -1.69 -15.38 5.58
CA VAL A 90 -1.61 -14.83 4.23
C VAL A 90 -0.35 -15.33 3.53
N THR A 91 -0.42 -15.53 2.22
CA THR A 91 0.76 -15.71 1.37
C THR A 91 1.18 -14.34 0.86
N VAL A 92 2.47 -14.01 1.01
CA VAL A 92 3.06 -12.76 0.60
C VAL A 92 4.16 -13.03 -0.42
N HIS A 93 4.10 -12.35 -1.56
CA HIS A 93 5.16 -12.31 -2.54
C HIS A 93 5.97 -11.02 -2.37
N ASP A 94 7.25 -11.14 -2.01
CA ASP A 94 8.21 -10.06 -1.89
C ASP A 94 8.94 -9.89 -3.23
N TYR A 95 8.52 -8.91 -4.03
CA TYR A 95 9.08 -8.59 -5.33
C TYR A 95 10.53 -8.09 -5.25
N LYS A 96 10.94 -7.50 -4.13
CA LYS A 96 12.30 -6.99 -3.96
C LYS A 96 13.30 -8.12 -3.73
N ARG A 97 12.88 -9.18 -3.02
CA ARG A 97 13.71 -10.36 -2.73
C ARG A 97 13.45 -11.54 -3.66
N GLY A 98 12.37 -11.51 -4.45
CA GLY A 98 11.97 -12.59 -5.34
C GLY A 98 11.56 -13.86 -4.59
N LEU A 99 10.92 -13.71 -3.43
CA LEU A 99 10.53 -14.84 -2.58
C LEU A 99 9.06 -14.79 -2.19
N GLU A 100 8.52 -15.96 -1.87
CA GLU A 100 7.18 -16.13 -1.33
C GLU A 100 7.27 -16.71 0.08
N TYR A 101 6.45 -16.19 0.99
CA TYR A 101 6.37 -16.67 2.36
C TYR A 101 4.96 -16.54 2.92
N GLN A 102 4.73 -17.17 4.08
CA GLN A 102 3.48 -17.08 4.81
C GLN A 102 3.62 -16.22 6.05
N GLU A 103 2.59 -15.44 6.36
CA GLU A 103 2.52 -14.63 7.57
C GLU A 103 1.19 -14.86 8.29
N SER A 104 1.25 -15.14 9.59
CA SER A 104 0.05 -15.42 10.41
C SER A 104 -0.58 -14.15 10.95
N TYR A 105 -1.87 -14.21 11.29
CA TYR A 105 -2.58 -13.07 11.84
C TYR A 105 -3.62 -13.44 12.90
N ASP A 106 -3.75 -12.56 13.90
CA ASP A 106 -4.93 -12.57 14.77
C ASP A 106 -6.10 -11.87 14.11
N LYS A 107 -5.81 -10.73 13.46
CA LYS A 107 -6.75 -9.88 12.72
C LYS A 107 -6.15 -9.44 11.39
N LEU A 108 -6.98 -9.37 10.36
CA LEU A 108 -6.62 -8.95 9.02
C LEU A 108 -7.50 -7.76 8.61
N ILE A 109 -6.87 -6.68 8.13
CA ILE A 109 -7.55 -5.52 7.56
C ILE A 109 -7.26 -5.49 6.06
N LEU A 110 -8.31 -5.48 5.25
CA LEU A 110 -8.20 -5.32 3.81
C LEU A 110 -8.47 -3.86 3.43
N SER A 111 -7.44 -3.21 2.92
CA SER A 111 -7.50 -1.87 2.33
C SER A 111 -6.77 -1.81 0.96
N PRO A 112 -6.95 -2.80 0.05
CA PRO A 112 -6.20 -2.85 -1.21
C PRO A 112 -6.56 -1.73 -2.19
N GLY A 113 -7.63 -0.98 -1.91
CA GLY A 113 -8.11 0.09 -2.79
C GLY A 113 -8.91 -0.47 -3.96
N ALA A 114 -8.74 0.15 -5.13
CA ALA A 114 -9.38 -0.22 -6.38
C ALA A 114 -8.41 0.00 -7.53
N GLU A 115 -8.68 -0.63 -8.68
CA GLU A 115 -7.93 -0.46 -9.91
C GLU A 115 -8.75 0.28 -10.98
N PRO A 116 -8.11 1.03 -11.90
CA PRO A 116 -8.83 1.70 -12.97
C PRO A 116 -9.42 0.66 -13.92
N ARG A 117 -10.72 0.76 -14.20
CA ARG A 117 -11.38 -0.13 -15.15
C ARG A 117 -10.92 0.19 -16.58
N ARG A 118 -10.14 -0.72 -17.18
CA ARG A 118 -9.86 -0.68 -18.63
C ARG A 118 -11.05 -1.23 -19.41
N LEU A 119 -11.58 -0.43 -20.34
CA LEU A 119 -12.67 -0.87 -21.21
C LEU A 119 -12.12 -1.81 -22.29
N PRO A 120 -12.85 -2.86 -22.70
CA PRO A 120 -12.42 -3.77 -23.75
C PRO A 120 -12.69 -3.16 -25.13
N LEU A 121 -12.02 -2.05 -25.42
CA LEU A 121 -12.10 -1.34 -26.70
C LEU A 121 -10.80 -1.55 -27.48
N GLU A 122 -10.92 -1.63 -28.80
CA GLU A 122 -9.75 -1.67 -29.68
C GLU A 122 -8.89 -0.41 -29.50
N GLY A 123 -7.57 -0.58 -29.42
CA GLY A 123 -6.62 0.54 -29.24
C GLY A 123 -6.39 0.99 -27.79
N MET A 124 -6.99 0.34 -26.78
CA MET A 124 -6.77 0.70 -25.37
C MET A 124 -5.33 0.45 -24.85
N ASP A 125 -4.54 -0.35 -25.58
CA ASP A 125 -3.13 -0.62 -25.26
C ASP A 125 -2.15 0.24 -26.07
N LEU A 126 -2.65 1.24 -26.81
CA LEU A 126 -1.78 2.18 -27.52
C LEU A 126 -0.89 2.97 -26.54
N PRO A 127 0.37 3.30 -26.90
CA PRO A 127 1.31 3.95 -25.98
C PRO A 127 0.89 5.30 -25.40
N GLY A 128 -0.11 5.97 -25.99
CA GLY A 128 -0.65 7.25 -25.52
C GLY A 128 -1.82 7.14 -24.54
N ILE A 129 -2.24 5.92 -24.18
CA ILE A 129 -3.37 5.68 -23.28
C ILE A 129 -2.84 5.35 -21.88
N PHE A 130 -3.08 6.28 -20.95
CA PHE A 130 -2.63 6.18 -19.57
C PHE A 130 -3.81 6.13 -18.61
N THR A 131 -3.57 5.52 -17.46
CA THR A 131 -4.45 5.60 -16.29
C THR A 131 -3.71 6.36 -15.21
N LEU A 132 -4.43 7.07 -14.33
CA LEU A 132 -3.84 7.80 -13.22
C LEU A 132 -4.43 7.29 -11.89
N LEU A 133 -3.64 6.57 -11.11
CA LEU A 133 -4.03 6.10 -9.78
C LEU A 133 -2.89 6.20 -8.75
N THR A 134 -1.68 5.89 -9.18
CA THR A 134 -0.50 5.71 -8.33
C THR A 134 0.60 6.70 -8.69
N VAL A 135 1.61 6.86 -7.83
CA VAL A 135 2.76 7.73 -8.13
C VAL A 135 3.52 7.32 -9.40
N PRO A 136 3.74 6.03 -9.70
CA PRO A 136 4.32 5.63 -10.99
C PRO A 136 3.51 6.02 -12.24
N ASP A 137 2.24 6.40 -12.10
CA ASP A 137 1.40 6.82 -13.22
C ASP A 137 1.57 8.32 -13.61
N THR A 138 2.33 9.10 -12.81
CA THR A 138 2.58 10.53 -13.06
C THR A 138 3.87 10.81 -13.81
#